data_AF-A0A941WJ85-F1
#
_entry.id   AF-A0A941WJ85-F1
#
_cell.length_a   1.000
_cell.length_b   1.000
_cell.length_c   1.000
_cell.angle_alpha   90.00
_cell.angle_beta   90.00
_cell.angle_gamma   90.00
#
_symmetry.space_group_name_H-M   'P 1'
#
loop_
_entity.id
_entity.type
_entity.pdbx_description
1 polymer ?
#
loop_
_entity_poly.entity_id
_entity_poly.type
_entity_poly.pdbx_seq_one_letter_code
_entity_poly.pdbx_strand_id
1 'polypeptide(L)'
;MNYIKNILLFLFAGSQLSTIAGQEKVVPFAFGDMDQWVVREIQESGIIGGNKKHLYEVGPTDTIVGNTAYHNRGGSPWANSNVMAKVAGVVKTNTSVFPERRGDGWCARLETRMESVKVFGLVDIEVVAAGSVFLGSVHEPIKGTKNPQAMLNSGVPFTKKPTAIRFDYKVKAAPEKDRIRSTGFSRKSKVAGQDSIAAILFLQKRWEDKEGNIYAKRVGTMVQRYVSSTDGWVNDATYPIMYGNISGHADYKPYMCIQVEERYATNSQGESVPVKEIGWAEEGDEPTHMVLQFTSSHGGAYIGSPGNTFWIDNVKLVY
;
A
#
# COMPACT_ATOMS: atom_id res chain seq x y z
N MET A 1 -74.35 45.55 7.52
CA MET A 1 -73.27 45.75 6.53
C MET A 1 -71.95 45.68 7.28
N ASN A 2 -71.10 44.72 6.89
CA ASN A 2 -69.67 44.55 7.23
C ASN A 2 -69.23 43.94 8.58
N TYR A 3 -69.21 42.59 8.54
CA TYR A 3 -68.07 41.68 8.79
C TYR A 3 -67.18 41.87 10.04
N ILE A 4 -67.46 41.05 11.04
CA ILE A 4 -66.53 40.62 12.10
C ILE A 4 -65.56 39.60 11.49
N LYS A 5 -64.26 39.95 11.41
CA LYS A 5 -63.19 38.99 11.08
C LYS A 5 -62.67 38.36 12.37
N ASN A 6 -63.05 37.10 12.60
CA ASN A 6 -62.38 36.22 13.56
C ASN A 6 -61.02 35.81 12.98
N ILE A 7 -59.93 36.24 13.63
CA ILE A 7 -58.57 35.75 13.33
C ILE A 7 -58.32 34.55 14.26
N LEU A 8 -58.38 33.35 13.70
CA LEU A 8 -57.90 32.11 14.31
C LEU A 8 -56.37 32.11 14.22
N LEU A 9 -55.70 32.23 15.37
CA LEU A 9 -54.24 32.05 15.48
C LEU A 9 -53.96 30.54 15.62
N PHE A 10 -53.59 29.88 14.52
CA PHE A 10 -53.06 28.52 14.57
C PHE A 10 -51.58 28.56 14.94
N LEU A 11 -51.25 28.19 16.17
CA LEU A 11 -49.88 27.87 16.59
C LEU A 11 -49.48 26.52 15.98
N PHE A 12 -48.80 26.56 14.83
CA PHE A 12 -48.05 25.42 14.31
C PHE A 12 -46.74 25.30 15.10
N ALA A 13 -46.72 24.43 16.11
CA ALA A 13 -45.47 23.97 16.72
C ALA A 13 -44.78 23.02 15.72
N GLY A 14 -43.93 23.58 14.86
CA GLY A 14 -43.05 22.81 14.00
C GLY A 14 -42.02 22.08 14.86
N SER A 15 -42.21 20.79 15.08
CA SER A 15 -41.17 19.90 15.61
C SER A 15 -40.08 19.77 14.55
N GLN A 16 -39.03 20.58 14.66
CA GLN A 16 -37.79 20.30 13.95
C GLN A 16 -37.14 19.08 14.60
N LEU A 17 -37.38 17.91 14.02
CA LEU A 17 -36.49 16.76 14.18
C LEU A 17 -35.16 17.15 13.52
N SER A 18 -34.27 17.75 14.30
CA SER A 18 -32.85 17.81 13.94
C SER A 18 -32.34 16.37 13.98
N THR A 19 -32.24 15.74 12.81
CA THR A 19 -31.37 14.58 12.65
C THR A 19 -29.96 15.04 13.00
N ILE A 20 -29.48 14.64 14.17
CA ILE A 20 -28.05 14.71 14.48
C ILE A 20 -27.41 13.71 13.52
N ALA A 21 -27.02 14.17 12.34
CA ALA A 21 -26.06 13.45 11.52
C ALA A 21 -24.78 13.41 12.37
N GLY A 22 -24.42 12.23 12.87
CA GLY A 22 -23.19 12.05 13.64
C GLY A 22 -22.02 12.63 12.83
N GLN A 23 -21.23 13.48 13.47
CA GLN A 23 -20.07 14.11 12.83
C GLN A 23 -19.08 13.01 12.42
N GLU A 24 -18.71 12.99 11.14
CA GLU A 24 -17.68 12.09 10.59
C GLU A 24 -16.42 12.14 11.45
N LYS A 25 -15.93 10.99 11.94
CA LYS A 25 -14.70 10.94 12.72
C LYS A 25 -13.53 10.51 11.84
N VAL A 26 -12.64 11.47 11.58
CA VAL A 26 -11.42 11.24 10.80
C VAL A 26 -10.24 11.03 11.74
N VAL A 27 -9.53 9.91 11.59
CA VAL A 27 -8.40 9.52 12.43
C VAL A 27 -7.15 9.37 11.55
N PRO A 28 -6.11 10.22 11.73
CA PRO A 28 -4.84 10.06 11.04
C PRO A 28 -4.21 8.70 11.31
N PHE A 29 -3.58 8.12 10.28
CA PHE A 29 -2.74 6.94 10.45
C PHE A 29 -1.37 7.37 11.00
N ALA A 30 -0.75 6.57 11.87
CA ALA A 30 0.59 6.90 12.40
C ALA A 30 1.60 7.00 11.24
N PHE A 31 2.36 8.10 11.18
CA PHE A 31 3.25 8.45 10.05
C PHE A 31 2.54 8.51 8.68
N GLY A 32 1.22 8.68 8.68
CA GLY A 32 0.39 8.74 7.46
C GLY A 32 0.50 10.06 6.70
N ASP A 33 1.05 11.10 7.33
CA ASP A 33 1.42 12.40 6.75
C ASP A 33 2.72 12.35 5.94
N MET A 34 3.43 11.21 5.94
CA MET A 34 4.63 10.99 5.13
C MET A 34 5.74 12.04 5.33
N ASP A 35 5.76 12.72 6.49
CA ASP A 35 6.67 13.84 6.77
C ASP A 35 8.01 13.39 7.35
N GLN A 36 8.05 12.20 7.95
CA GLN A 36 9.22 11.69 8.67
C GLN A 36 9.79 10.45 8.00
N TRP A 37 11.11 10.46 7.86
CA TRP A 37 11.85 9.44 7.13
C TRP A 37 13.13 9.04 7.84
N VAL A 38 13.37 7.73 7.92
CA VAL A 38 14.69 7.16 8.19
C VAL A 38 15.45 7.10 6.87
N VAL A 39 16.63 7.70 6.82
CA VAL A 39 17.56 7.58 5.69
C VAL A 39 18.57 6.47 6.00
N ARG A 40 18.73 5.53 5.07
CA ARG A 40 19.71 4.44 5.19
C ARG A 40 20.80 4.63 4.15
N GLU A 41 22.04 4.75 4.62
CA GLU A 41 23.22 4.82 3.77
C GLU A 41 23.86 3.44 3.64
N ILE A 42 23.69 2.81 2.48
CA ILE A 42 24.15 1.46 2.19
C ILE A 42 25.30 1.50 1.19
N GLN A 43 26.35 0.72 1.46
CA GLN A 43 27.49 0.54 0.57
C GLN A 43 27.28 -0.73 -0.26
N GLU A 44 26.98 -0.60 -1.56
CA GLU A 44 26.91 -1.75 -2.47
C GLU A 44 28.29 -2.38 -2.66
N SER A 45 28.33 -3.67 -3.01
CA SER A 45 29.59 -4.40 -3.19
C SER A 45 30.39 -3.95 -4.42
N GLY A 46 31.72 -3.98 -4.33
CA GLY A 46 32.62 -3.55 -5.42
C GLY A 46 32.43 -4.30 -6.74
N ILE A 47 32.10 -5.60 -6.68
CA ILE A 47 31.77 -6.44 -7.85
C ILE A 47 30.63 -5.89 -8.72
N ILE A 48 29.75 -5.06 -8.14
CA ILE A 48 28.63 -4.41 -8.84
C ILE A 48 28.81 -2.89 -8.92
N GLY A 49 30.05 -2.40 -8.80
CA GLY A 49 30.42 -1.00 -8.93
C GLY A 49 30.65 -0.26 -7.62
N GLY A 50 30.32 -0.84 -6.46
CA GLY A 50 30.71 -0.26 -5.16
C GLY A 50 30.05 1.08 -4.84
N ASN A 51 28.82 1.33 -5.32
CA ASN A 51 28.16 2.60 -5.13
C ASN A 51 27.59 2.76 -3.71
N LYS A 52 27.67 3.99 -3.17
CA LYS A 52 26.87 4.38 -1.99
C LYS A 52 25.44 4.67 -2.44
N LYS A 53 24.47 4.08 -1.75
CA LYS A 53 23.03 4.18 -2.06
C LYS A 53 22.26 4.66 -0.84
N HIS A 54 21.19 5.43 -1.09
CA HIS A 54 20.28 5.92 -0.07
C HIS A 54 18.94 5.21 -0.20
N LEU A 55 18.48 4.59 0.87
CA LEU A 55 17.14 4.01 0.99
C LEU A 55 16.35 4.86 1.99
N TYR A 56 15.05 4.97 1.78
CA TYR A 56 14.19 5.84 2.55
C TYR A 56 13.05 5.03 3.14
N GLU A 57 12.86 5.11 4.46
CA GLU A 57 11.83 4.37 5.17
C GLU A 57 10.93 5.33 5.92
N VAL A 58 9.60 5.16 5.83
CA VAL A 58 8.65 5.99 6.59
C VAL A 58 8.78 5.66 8.08
N GLY A 59 9.13 6.65 8.89
CA GLY A 59 9.44 6.45 10.30
C GLY A 59 10.11 7.68 10.93
N PRO A 60 10.58 7.60 12.18
CA PRO A 60 11.20 8.75 12.85
C PRO A 60 12.38 9.28 12.04
N THR A 61 12.57 10.60 12.02
CA THR A 61 13.71 11.23 11.35
C THR A 61 15.02 10.72 11.95
N ASP A 62 15.77 9.94 11.18
CA ASP A 62 16.99 9.28 11.62
C ASP A 62 17.89 8.96 10.42
N THR A 63 19.18 8.69 10.65
CA THR A 63 20.11 8.22 9.63
C THR A 63 20.85 6.98 10.12
N ILE A 64 20.75 5.90 9.34
CA ILE A 64 21.44 4.64 9.60
C ILE A 64 22.56 4.48 8.59
N VAL A 65 23.79 4.40 9.07
CA VAL A 65 24.97 4.16 8.23
C VAL A 65 25.39 2.70 8.35
N GLY A 66 25.63 2.07 7.19
CA GLY A 66 26.16 0.72 7.11
C GLY A 66 25.15 -0.32 6.63
N ASN A 67 25.68 -1.48 6.24
CA ASN A 67 24.93 -2.53 5.57
C ASN A 67 24.13 -3.39 6.57
N THR A 68 23.26 -2.75 7.33
CA THR A 68 22.43 -3.36 8.37
C THR A 68 21.03 -3.63 7.83
N ALA A 69 20.49 -4.80 8.19
CA ALA A 69 19.09 -5.12 7.90
C ALA A 69 18.16 -4.15 8.64
N TYR A 70 17.11 -3.71 7.96
CA TYR A 70 16.17 -2.76 8.52
C TYR A 70 14.96 -3.46 9.13
N HIS A 71 14.50 -2.87 10.22
CA HIS A 71 13.21 -3.12 10.84
C HIS A 71 12.58 -1.76 11.13
N ASN A 72 11.25 -1.67 11.03
CA ASN A 72 10.53 -0.42 11.27
C ASN A 72 10.91 0.19 12.63
N ARG A 73 11.06 1.51 12.66
CA ARG A 73 11.47 2.26 13.87
C ARG A 73 10.36 3.17 14.38
N GLY A 74 10.46 3.56 15.64
CA GLY A 74 9.59 4.58 16.25
C GLY A 74 8.10 4.26 16.25
N GLY A 75 7.73 2.97 16.17
CA GLY A 75 6.33 2.55 16.06
C GLY A 75 5.71 2.75 14.67
N SER A 76 6.50 3.06 13.64
CA SER A 76 6.01 3.15 12.28
C SER A 76 5.45 1.80 11.80
N PRO A 77 4.19 1.76 11.34
CA PRO A 77 3.59 0.53 10.82
C PRO A 77 3.93 0.28 9.34
N TRP A 78 4.69 1.19 8.71
CA TRP A 78 4.95 1.20 7.29
C TRP A 78 6.26 0.50 6.93
N ALA A 79 6.17 -0.38 5.95
CA ALA A 79 7.30 -0.86 5.18
C ALA A 79 7.12 -0.44 3.71
N ASN A 80 8.17 -0.60 2.92
CA ASN A 80 8.11 -0.22 1.51
C ASN A 80 9.08 -1.08 0.66
N SER A 81 9.13 -0.82 -0.64
CA SER A 81 9.92 -1.61 -1.60
C SER A 81 11.41 -1.25 -1.65
N ASN A 82 11.89 -0.29 -0.84
CA ASN A 82 13.31 -0.02 -0.67
C ASN A 82 13.92 -1.14 0.17
N VAL A 83 14.83 -1.90 -0.42
CA VAL A 83 15.40 -3.07 0.25
C VAL A 83 16.89 -3.23 0.02
N MET A 84 17.58 -3.80 1.00
CA MET A 84 18.94 -4.30 0.92
C MET A 84 18.92 -5.82 0.81
N ALA A 85 19.50 -6.32 -0.27
CA ALA A 85 19.75 -7.72 -0.51
C ALA A 85 21.20 -8.06 -0.18
N LYS A 86 21.42 -9.23 0.42
CA LYS A 86 22.74 -9.81 0.64
C LYS A 86 22.73 -11.26 0.17
N VAL A 87 23.06 -11.48 -1.09
CA VAL A 87 23.02 -12.79 -1.75
C VAL A 87 24.45 -13.24 -2.05
N ALA A 88 24.84 -14.40 -1.52
CA ALA A 88 26.20 -14.93 -1.67
C ALA A 88 27.31 -13.91 -1.32
N GLY A 89 27.07 -13.08 -0.29
CA GLY A 89 28.01 -12.04 0.16
C GLY A 89 27.96 -10.73 -0.62
N VAL A 90 27.23 -10.66 -1.74
CA VAL A 90 27.04 -9.44 -2.54
C VAL A 90 25.90 -8.61 -1.98
N VAL A 91 26.20 -7.37 -1.59
CA VAL A 91 25.22 -6.38 -1.14
C VAL A 91 24.75 -5.56 -2.33
N LYS A 92 23.43 -5.58 -2.57
CA LYS A 92 22.74 -4.79 -3.59
C LYS A 92 21.52 -4.13 -2.96
N THR A 93 21.15 -2.97 -3.46
CA THR A 93 19.94 -2.28 -3.02
C THR A 93 18.89 -2.14 -4.12
N ASN A 94 17.64 -1.93 -3.73
CA ASN A 94 16.59 -1.39 -4.58
C ASN A 94 16.09 -0.08 -3.96
N THR A 95 15.85 0.94 -4.78
CA THR A 95 15.25 2.19 -4.31
C THR A 95 14.18 2.66 -5.30
N SER A 96 12.93 2.54 -4.89
CA SER A 96 11.75 2.85 -5.72
C SER A 96 10.73 3.73 -4.98
N VAL A 97 11.02 4.09 -3.72
CA VAL A 97 10.19 4.95 -2.87
C VAL A 97 11.07 6.07 -2.35
N PHE A 98 10.59 7.31 -2.45
CA PHE A 98 11.38 8.50 -2.14
C PHE A 98 10.54 9.51 -1.37
N PRO A 99 11.13 10.24 -0.41
CA PRO A 99 10.55 11.49 0.06
C PRO A 99 10.59 12.52 -1.07
N GLU A 100 9.49 13.23 -1.28
CA GLU A 100 9.43 14.39 -2.18
C GLU A 100 8.75 15.58 -1.47
N ARG A 101 9.25 16.79 -1.71
CA ARG A 101 8.71 17.99 -1.06
C ARG A 101 7.26 18.24 -1.47
N ARG A 102 6.41 18.55 -0.49
CA ARG A 102 5.03 19.01 -0.69
C ARG A 102 4.70 20.10 0.34
N GLY A 103 4.60 21.35 -0.11
CA GLY A 103 4.47 22.48 0.82
C GLY A 103 5.65 22.55 1.78
N ASP A 104 5.36 22.71 3.07
CA ASP A 104 6.38 22.75 4.13
C ASP A 104 6.86 21.35 4.56
N GLY A 105 6.15 20.31 4.14
CA GLY A 105 6.40 18.91 4.48
C GLY A 105 6.95 18.07 3.33
N TRP A 106 6.66 16.78 3.40
CA TRP A 106 7.05 15.73 2.46
C TRP A 106 5.86 14.82 2.15
N CYS A 107 5.94 14.18 0.99
CA CYS A 107 5.08 13.07 0.62
C CYS A 107 5.92 11.87 0.18
N ALA A 108 5.30 10.70 0.06
CA ALA A 108 5.95 9.53 -0.51
C ALA A 108 5.73 9.47 -2.02
N ARG A 109 6.80 9.49 -2.81
CA ARG A 109 6.82 9.23 -4.26
C ARG A 109 7.24 7.79 -4.53
N LEU A 110 6.33 7.00 -5.07
CA LEU A 110 6.50 5.60 -5.45
C LEU A 110 6.69 5.52 -6.98
N GLU A 111 7.78 4.93 -7.46
CA GLU A 111 8.07 4.81 -8.88
C GLU A 111 8.20 3.37 -9.33
N THR A 112 7.56 3.07 -10.47
CA THR A 112 7.97 1.91 -11.26
C THR A 112 9.15 2.30 -12.13
N ARG A 113 10.24 1.57 -12.02
CA ARG A 113 11.49 1.88 -12.72
C ARG A 113 12.27 0.62 -13.11
N MET A 114 13.19 0.82 -14.05
CA MET A 114 14.23 -0.15 -14.34
C MET A 114 15.37 0.04 -13.35
N GLU A 115 15.68 -0.99 -12.57
CA GLU A 115 16.89 -1.08 -11.79
C GLU A 115 17.93 -1.87 -12.58
N SER A 116 19.04 -1.20 -12.91
CA SER A 116 20.11 -1.79 -13.69
C SER A 116 21.37 -1.93 -12.85
N VAL A 117 22.07 -3.05 -13.03
CA VAL A 117 23.37 -3.29 -12.38
C VAL A 117 24.34 -3.92 -13.38
N LYS A 118 25.58 -3.45 -13.34
CA LYS A 118 26.69 -4.02 -14.09
C LYS A 118 27.54 -4.90 -13.18
N VAL A 119 27.57 -6.19 -13.45
CA VAL A 119 28.46 -7.12 -12.73
C VAL A 119 29.83 -7.10 -13.41
N PHE A 120 30.87 -6.76 -12.65
CA PHE A 120 32.25 -6.54 -13.12
C PHE A 120 32.37 -5.59 -14.33
N GLY A 121 31.39 -4.70 -14.54
CA GLY A 121 31.36 -3.81 -15.72
C GLY A 121 30.98 -4.48 -17.04
N LEU A 122 30.70 -5.79 -17.05
CA LEU A 122 30.54 -6.59 -18.27
C LEU A 122 29.10 -7.10 -18.49
N VAL A 123 28.39 -7.46 -17.42
CA VAL A 123 27.06 -8.07 -17.52
C VAL A 123 25.99 -7.09 -17.04
N ASP A 124 25.17 -6.62 -17.97
CA ASP A 124 24.01 -5.77 -17.69
C ASP A 124 22.82 -6.63 -17.23
N ILE A 125 22.40 -6.41 -15.98
CA ILE A 125 21.20 -6.99 -15.40
C ILE A 125 20.20 -5.86 -15.23
N GLU A 126 19.01 -6.02 -15.81
CA GLU A 126 17.92 -5.07 -15.67
C GLU A 126 16.67 -5.71 -15.08
N VAL A 127 16.15 -5.11 -14.02
CA VAL A 127 14.97 -5.60 -13.29
C VAL A 127 13.90 -4.50 -13.27
N VAL A 128 12.65 -4.87 -13.46
CA VAL A 128 11.53 -3.95 -13.19
C VAL A 128 11.26 -3.98 -11.69
N ALA A 129 11.32 -2.82 -11.05
CA ALA A 129 10.94 -2.65 -9.65
C ALA A 129 9.76 -1.66 -9.56
N ALA A 130 8.67 -2.11 -8.97
CA ALA A 130 7.54 -1.24 -8.62
C ALA A 130 7.77 -0.62 -7.24
N GLY A 131 7.47 0.68 -7.12
CA GLY A 131 7.42 1.38 -5.85
C GLY A 131 6.17 0.94 -5.08
N SER A 132 6.34 0.53 -3.82
CA SER A 132 5.22 0.18 -2.96
C SER A 132 5.47 0.63 -1.52
N VAL A 133 4.44 1.19 -0.88
CA VAL A 133 4.39 1.50 0.55
C VAL A 133 3.21 0.73 1.13
N PHE A 134 3.42 -0.01 2.22
CA PHE A 134 2.42 -0.92 2.76
C PHE A 134 2.54 -1.08 4.27
N LEU A 135 1.44 -1.49 4.91
CA LEU A 135 1.45 -1.85 6.32
C LEU A 135 2.06 -3.23 6.52
N GLY A 136 3.04 -3.32 7.43
CA GLY A 136 3.75 -4.55 7.73
C GLY A 136 5.26 -4.35 7.84
N SER A 137 6.03 -5.37 7.46
CA SER A 137 7.50 -5.35 7.50
C SER A 137 8.12 -6.14 6.34
N VAL A 138 9.41 -5.90 6.09
CA VAL A 138 10.23 -6.72 5.18
C VAL A 138 11.22 -7.55 6.00
N HIS A 139 11.36 -8.83 5.64
CA HIS A 139 12.40 -9.72 6.17
C HIS A 139 13.74 -9.43 5.49
N GLU A 140 14.45 -8.42 5.99
CA GLU A 140 15.78 -8.08 5.53
C GLU A 140 16.90 -8.83 6.29
N PRO A 141 18.08 -9.03 5.67
CA PRO A 141 18.39 -8.71 4.27
C PRO A 141 17.70 -9.71 3.33
N ILE A 142 17.36 -9.27 2.12
CA ILE A 142 16.83 -10.17 1.09
C ILE A 142 17.90 -11.20 0.72
N LYS A 143 17.59 -12.49 0.89
CA LYS A 143 18.52 -13.61 0.65
C LYS A 143 18.33 -14.30 -0.70
N GLY A 144 17.28 -13.97 -1.44
CA GLY A 144 17.00 -14.54 -2.76
C GLY A 144 15.84 -13.86 -3.48
N THR A 145 15.73 -14.10 -4.78
CA THR A 145 14.79 -13.42 -5.69
C THR A 145 13.66 -14.32 -6.20
N LYS A 146 13.64 -15.60 -5.78
CA LYS A 146 12.70 -16.62 -6.29
C LYS A 146 11.26 -16.34 -5.87
N ASN A 147 11.03 -15.95 -4.61
CA ASN A 147 9.72 -15.57 -4.10
C ASN A 147 9.81 -14.27 -3.31
N PRO A 148 9.72 -13.11 -3.98
CA PRO A 148 9.78 -11.81 -3.32
C PRO A 148 8.63 -11.58 -2.33
N GLN A 149 7.46 -12.16 -2.58
CA GLN A 149 6.30 -12.00 -1.68
C GLN A 149 6.54 -12.66 -0.33
N ALA A 150 7.25 -13.79 -0.28
CA ALA A 150 7.64 -14.45 0.96
C ALA A 150 8.58 -13.62 1.85
N MET A 151 9.19 -12.56 1.32
CA MET A 151 10.02 -11.65 2.10
C MET A 151 9.18 -10.56 2.80
N LEU A 152 7.88 -10.47 2.51
CA LEU A 152 6.98 -9.47 3.06
C LEU A 152 6.14 -10.08 4.19
N ASN A 153 6.06 -9.38 5.30
CA ASN A 153 5.06 -9.64 6.33
C ASN A 153 3.92 -8.63 6.12
N SER A 154 2.81 -9.09 5.56
CA SER A 154 1.72 -8.24 5.08
C SER A 154 0.67 -7.99 6.15
N GLY A 155 0.43 -6.72 6.45
CA GLY A 155 -0.59 -6.24 7.36
C GLY A 155 -0.13 -6.08 8.80
N VAL A 156 -0.96 -5.42 9.59
CA VAL A 156 -0.72 -5.13 11.01
C VAL A 156 -1.94 -5.49 11.85
N PRO A 157 -1.79 -5.80 13.15
CA PRO A 157 -2.92 -6.01 14.05
C PRO A 157 -3.87 -4.81 14.04
N PHE A 158 -5.15 -5.07 13.83
CA PHE A 158 -6.18 -4.02 13.72
C PHE A 158 -7.58 -4.59 13.94
N THR A 159 -8.33 -3.99 14.87
CA THR A 159 -9.64 -4.49 15.32
C THR A 159 -10.81 -3.53 15.10
N LYS A 160 -10.57 -2.36 14.52
CA LYS A 160 -11.63 -1.36 14.30
C LYS A 160 -12.36 -1.59 12.98
N LYS A 161 -13.49 -0.90 12.76
CA LYS A 161 -14.29 -0.96 11.53
C LYS A 161 -14.47 0.44 10.88
N PRO A 162 -13.45 0.96 10.18
CA PRO A 162 -13.58 2.24 9.47
C PRO A 162 -14.50 2.13 8.26
N THR A 163 -15.31 3.16 8.01
CA THR A 163 -16.23 3.23 6.88
C THR A 163 -15.51 3.58 5.56
N ALA A 164 -14.37 4.28 5.63
CA ALA A 164 -13.56 4.63 4.48
C ALA A 164 -12.08 4.81 4.83
N ILE A 165 -11.23 4.78 3.80
CA ILE A 165 -9.88 5.36 3.86
C ILE A 165 -9.90 6.73 3.16
N ARG A 166 -9.13 7.67 3.68
CA ARG A 166 -8.94 9.00 3.07
C ARG A 166 -7.45 9.29 2.93
N PHE A 167 -7.02 9.79 1.78
CA PHE A 167 -5.64 10.20 1.54
C PHE A 167 -5.56 11.21 0.41
N ASP A 168 -4.45 11.93 0.35
CA ASP A 168 -4.12 12.78 -0.78
C ASP A 168 -3.27 11.99 -1.77
N TYR A 169 -3.45 12.24 -3.06
CA TYR A 169 -2.64 11.59 -4.06
C TYR A 169 -2.40 12.42 -5.32
N LYS A 170 -1.37 12.03 -6.06
CA LYS A 170 -1.12 12.42 -7.44
C LYS A 170 -0.71 11.19 -8.22
N VAL A 171 -1.12 11.07 -9.47
CA VAL A 171 -0.75 9.94 -10.34
C VAL A 171 -0.15 10.45 -11.64
N LYS A 172 0.94 9.81 -12.05
CA LYS A 172 1.46 9.86 -13.41
C LYS A 172 1.43 8.45 -13.98
N ALA A 173 0.56 8.21 -14.95
CA ALA A 173 0.51 6.95 -15.67
C ALA A 173 1.51 6.97 -16.83
N ALA A 174 2.24 5.88 -17.00
CA ALA A 174 3.09 5.65 -18.15
C ALA A 174 2.22 5.53 -19.42
N PRO A 175 2.62 6.13 -20.56
CA PRO A 175 1.80 6.16 -21.76
C PRO A 175 1.72 4.80 -22.50
N GLU A 176 2.55 3.84 -22.12
CA GLU A 176 2.63 2.54 -22.78
C GLU A 176 1.35 1.72 -22.59
N LYS A 177 0.85 1.18 -23.71
CA LYS A 177 -0.34 0.32 -23.73
C LYS A 177 -0.12 -1.04 -23.06
N ASP A 178 1.13 -1.50 -23.02
CA ASP A 178 1.51 -2.81 -22.49
C ASP A 178 2.58 -2.64 -21.42
N ARG A 179 2.54 -3.51 -20.42
CA ARG A 179 3.57 -3.62 -19.39
C ARG A 179 4.77 -4.39 -19.92
N ILE A 180 5.85 -4.38 -19.14
CA ILE A 180 7.01 -5.23 -19.36
C ILE A 180 7.23 -6.17 -18.18
N ARG A 181 7.89 -7.29 -18.45
CA ARG A 181 8.45 -8.19 -17.44
C ARG A 181 9.97 -8.24 -17.57
N SER A 182 10.69 -7.93 -16.49
CA SER A 182 12.15 -8.05 -16.45
C SER A 182 12.61 -8.52 -15.08
N THR A 183 13.09 -9.77 -15.01
CA THR A 183 13.56 -10.41 -13.77
C THR A 183 15.06 -10.26 -13.54
N GLY A 184 15.78 -9.69 -14.51
CA GLY A 184 17.25 -9.63 -14.53
C GLY A 184 17.93 -10.91 -15.04
N PHE A 185 17.29 -12.07 -14.92
CA PHE A 185 17.88 -13.37 -15.30
C PHE A 185 17.26 -13.97 -16.57
N SER A 186 16.15 -13.42 -17.04
CA SER A 186 15.49 -13.82 -18.28
C SER A 186 15.42 -12.65 -19.25
N ARG A 187 15.29 -12.95 -20.55
CA ARG A 187 15.03 -11.94 -21.57
C ARG A 187 13.80 -11.10 -21.17
N LYS A 188 13.94 -9.78 -21.26
CA LYS A 188 12.85 -8.83 -21.09
C LYS A 188 11.71 -9.18 -22.06
N SER A 189 10.49 -9.24 -21.55
CA SER A 189 9.30 -9.57 -22.36
C SER A 189 8.19 -8.55 -22.18
N LYS A 190 7.29 -8.49 -23.16
CA LYS A 190 6.07 -7.70 -23.10
C LYS A 190 4.98 -8.47 -22.34
N VAL A 191 4.19 -7.77 -21.54
CA VAL A 191 2.98 -8.28 -20.88
C VAL A 191 1.81 -7.45 -21.36
N ALA A 192 0.85 -8.09 -22.03
CA ALA A 192 -0.27 -7.40 -22.67
C ALA A 192 -1.13 -6.62 -21.67
N GLY A 193 -1.59 -5.45 -22.08
CA GLY A 193 -2.55 -4.63 -21.33
C GLY A 193 -1.91 -3.59 -20.42
N GLN A 194 -2.63 -2.48 -20.28
CA GLN A 194 -2.18 -1.28 -19.60
C GLN A 194 -1.90 -1.57 -18.13
N ASP A 195 -0.87 -0.91 -17.59
CA ASP A 195 -0.62 -0.94 -16.16
C ASP A 195 -1.71 -0.19 -15.37
N SER A 196 -1.75 -0.44 -14.07
CA SER A 196 -2.59 0.29 -13.13
C SER A 196 -1.82 0.49 -11.84
N ILE A 197 -1.82 1.73 -11.38
CA ILE A 197 -1.39 2.12 -10.04
C ILE A 197 -2.54 1.79 -9.10
N ALA A 198 -2.27 1.37 -7.87
CA ALA A 198 -3.35 0.93 -6.98
C ALA A 198 -3.18 1.33 -5.52
N ALA A 199 -4.32 1.60 -4.88
CA ALA A 199 -4.49 1.59 -3.43
C ALA A 199 -5.38 0.40 -3.05
N ILE A 200 -4.92 -0.43 -2.13
CA ILE A 200 -5.55 -1.69 -1.74
C ILE A 200 -5.65 -1.71 -0.23
N LEU A 201 -6.86 -1.89 0.31
CA LEU A 201 -7.11 -2.09 1.73
C LEU A 201 -7.99 -3.30 1.92
N PHE A 202 -7.50 -4.25 2.71
CA PHE A 202 -8.26 -5.40 3.17
C PHE A 202 -8.30 -5.44 4.69
N LEU A 203 -9.51 -5.56 5.23
CA LEU A 203 -9.72 -5.95 6.61
C LEU A 203 -9.88 -7.46 6.65
N GLN A 204 -9.06 -8.14 7.46
CA GLN A 204 -9.01 -9.60 7.50
C GLN A 204 -9.24 -10.10 8.92
N LYS A 205 -10.01 -11.18 9.04
CA LYS A 205 -10.06 -12.01 10.25
C LYS A 205 -9.12 -13.18 10.04
N ARG A 206 -7.91 -13.08 10.61
CA ARG A 206 -6.87 -14.12 10.53
C ARG A 206 -6.87 -15.05 11.74
N TRP A 207 -6.47 -16.30 11.50
CA TRP A 207 -6.13 -17.28 12.54
C TRP A 207 -4.98 -18.17 12.06
N GLU A 208 -4.30 -18.81 13.02
CA GLU A 208 -3.23 -19.77 12.77
C GLU A 208 -3.70 -21.17 13.21
N ASP A 209 -3.40 -22.20 12.41
CA ASP A 209 -3.62 -23.59 12.82
C ASP A 209 -2.46 -24.12 13.68
N LYS A 210 -2.52 -25.40 14.08
CA LYS A 210 -1.50 -25.99 14.95
C LYS A 210 -0.16 -26.20 14.24
N GLU A 211 -0.20 -26.27 12.92
CA GLU A 211 0.93 -26.47 12.03
C GLU A 211 1.60 -25.15 11.65
N GLY A 212 1.09 -24.01 12.11
CA GLY A 212 1.65 -22.68 11.83
C GLY A 212 1.21 -22.08 10.50
N ASN A 213 0.18 -22.64 9.84
CA ASN A 213 -0.40 -22.04 8.65
C ASN A 213 -1.33 -20.88 9.02
N ILE A 214 -1.24 -19.79 8.28
CA ILE A 214 -2.12 -18.64 8.47
C ILE A 214 -3.29 -18.71 7.49
N TYR A 215 -4.50 -18.59 8.04
CA TYR A 215 -5.74 -18.48 7.30
C TYR A 215 -6.38 -17.11 7.52
N ALA A 216 -7.23 -16.70 6.58
CA ALA A 216 -7.99 -15.47 6.69
C ALA A 216 -9.38 -15.59 6.08
N LYS A 217 -10.34 -14.83 6.62
CA LYS A 217 -11.58 -14.44 5.94
C LYS A 217 -11.57 -12.92 5.71
N ARG A 218 -12.05 -12.46 4.55
CA ARG A 218 -12.15 -11.05 4.19
C ARG A 218 -13.35 -10.39 4.88
N VAL A 219 -13.09 -9.43 5.75
CA VAL A 219 -14.11 -8.65 6.47
C VAL A 219 -14.52 -7.39 5.69
N GLY A 220 -13.55 -6.71 5.07
CA GLY A 220 -13.80 -5.45 4.36
C GLY A 220 -12.82 -5.26 3.21
N THR A 221 -13.28 -4.66 2.12
CA THR A 221 -12.54 -4.51 0.87
C THR A 221 -12.64 -3.09 0.34
N MET A 222 -11.49 -2.49 0.02
CA MET A 222 -11.37 -1.30 -0.81
C MET A 222 -10.21 -1.52 -1.77
N VAL A 223 -10.47 -1.39 -3.07
CA VAL A 223 -9.44 -1.43 -4.11
C VAL A 223 -9.72 -0.32 -5.10
N GLN A 224 -8.81 0.64 -5.20
CA GLN A 224 -8.83 1.67 -6.21
C GLN A 224 -7.67 1.44 -7.18
N ARG A 225 -7.97 1.43 -8.49
CA ARG A 225 -6.98 1.40 -9.56
C ARG A 225 -6.99 2.71 -10.33
N TYR A 226 -5.81 3.24 -10.67
CA TYR A 226 -5.62 4.43 -11.47
C TYR A 226 -4.91 4.04 -12.76
N VAL A 227 -5.49 4.43 -13.90
CA VAL A 227 -4.97 4.12 -15.25
C VAL A 227 -4.67 5.39 -16.06
N SER A 228 -4.88 6.55 -15.45
CA SER A 228 -4.65 7.86 -16.06
C SER A 228 -3.97 8.78 -15.07
N SER A 229 -3.16 9.71 -15.59
CA SER A 229 -2.55 10.76 -14.79
C SER A 229 -3.62 11.69 -14.22
N THR A 230 -3.35 12.25 -13.04
CA THR A 230 -4.13 13.36 -12.48
C THR A 230 -3.59 14.70 -12.96
N ASP A 231 -4.43 15.73 -12.99
CA ASP A 231 -4.01 17.11 -13.21
C ASP A 231 -3.58 17.75 -11.88
N GLY A 232 -2.49 17.22 -11.32
CA GLY A 232 -1.98 17.62 -9.99
C GLY A 232 -2.54 16.77 -8.83
N TRP A 233 -2.57 17.37 -7.64
CA TRP A 233 -2.99 16.69 -6.41
C TRP A 233 -4.51 16.59 -6.31
N VAL A 234 -4.99 15.41 -5.95
CA VAL A 234 -6.35 15.16 -5.48
C VAL A 234 -6.28 15.03 -3.97
N ASN A 235 -6.87 15.99 -3.25
CA ASN A 235 -6.83 16.03 -1.79
C ASN A 235 -8.07 15.39 -1.17
N ASP A 236 -7.89 14.78 0.00
CA ASP A 236 -8.91 14.12 0.82
C ASP A 236 -9.77 13.13 0.02
N ALA A 237 -9.17 12.46 -0.96
CA ALA A 237 -9.83 11.42 -1.73
C ALA A 237 -10.29 10.31 -0.79
N THR A 238 -11.60 10.08 -0.75
CA THR A 238 -12.24 9.21 0.23
C THR A 238 -12.82 8.00 -0.49
N TYR A 239 -12.36 6.81 -0.12
CA TYR A 239 -12.78 5.55 -0.72
C TYR A 239 -13.51 4.68 0.31
N PRO A 240 -14.80 4.36 0.09
CA PRO A 240 -15.57 3.56 1.02
C PRO A 240 -15.02 2.13 1.11
N ILE A 241 -15.07 1.55 2.31
CA ILE A 241 -14.74 0.15 2.55
C ILE A 241 -16.04 -0.65 2.48
N MET A 242 -16.12 -1.57 1.52
CA MET A 242 -17.27 -2.46 1.38
C MET A 242 -17.09 -3.66 2.30
N TYR A 243 -18.07 -3.91 3.17
CA TYR A 243 -18.03 -4.97 4.17
C TYR A 243 -18.75 -6.25 3.73
N GLY A 244 -18.26 -7.39 4.20
CA GLY A 244 -18.83 -8.71 3.90
C GLY A 244 -18.53 -9.22 2.49
N ASN A 245 -19.38 -10.11 1.98
CA ASN A 245 -19.25 -10.64 0.61
C ASN A 245 -19.71 -9.61 -0.43
N ILE A 246 -18.75 -9.03 -1.14
CA ILE A 246 -19.02 -7.99 -2.14
C ILE A 246 -19.19 -8.52 -3.56
N SER A 247 -19.21 -9.85 -3.78
CA SER A 247 -19.23 -10.41 -5.15
C SER A 247 -20.48 -10.05 -5.96
N GLY A 248 -21.57 -9.66 -5.28
CA GLY A 248 -22.80 -9.15 -5.90
C GLY A 248 -22.91 -7.62 -5.91
N HIS A 249 -21.93 -6.87 -5.39
CA HIS A 249 -21.97 -5.42 -5.33
C HIS A 249 -21.76 -4.80 -6.72
N ALA A 250 -22.47 -3.71 -7.05
CA ALA A 250 -22.38 -3.07 -8.37
C ALA A 250 -20.96 -2.60 -8.71
N ASP A 251 -20.21 -2.15 -7.71
CA ASP A 251 -18.83 -1.70 -7.88
C ASP A 251 -17.81 -2.83 -7.92
N TYR A 252 -18.23 -4.08 -7.68
CA TYR A 252 -17.34 -5.24 -7.71
C TYR A 252 -16.59 -5.33 -9.05
N LYS A 253 -15.32 -5.68 -8.96
CA LYS A 253 -14.47 -5.96 -10.11
C LYS A 253 -13.74 -7.28 -9.88
N PRO A 254 -13.40 -8.04 -10.93
CA PRO A 254 -12.74 -9.34 -10.78
C PRO A 254 -11.46 -9.30 -9.93
N TYR A 255 -10.72 -8.18 -9.98
CA TYR A 255 -9.52 -7.97 -9.17
C TYR A 255 -9.78 -7.65 -7.68
N MET A 256 -11.05 -7.69 -7.24
CA MET A 256 -11.44 -7.56 -5.83
C MET A 256 -11.80 -8.92 -5.21
N CYS A 257 -11.69 -10.02 -5.97
CA CYS A 257 -12.00 -11.35 -5.46
C CYS A 257 -11.06 -11.75 -4.31
N ILE A 258 -11.44 -12.85 -3.64
CA ILE A 258 -10.61 -13.44 -2.60
C ILE A 258 -9.28 -13.89 -3.19
N GLN A 259 -8.18 -13.47 -2.54
CA GLN A 259 -6.81 -13.87 -2.86
C GLN A 259 -6.40 -13.75 -4.35
N VAL A 260 -6.51 -12.55 -4.93
CA VAL A 260 -6.00 -12.24 -6.29
C VAL A 260 -4.48 -12.38 -6.38
N GLU A 261 -3.77 -12.02 -5.31
CA GLU A 261 -2.31 -12.13 -5.20
C GLU A 261 -1.97 -12.86 -3.89
N GLU A 262 -0.92 -13.69 -3.94
CA GLU A 262 -0.39 -14.34 -2.75
C GLU A 262 0.23 -13.30 -1.82
N ARG A 263 -0.13 -13.34 -0.55
CA ARG A 263 0.43 -12.51 0.51
C ARG A 263 1.00 -13.40 1.59
N TYR A 264 2.06 -12.93 2.24
CA TYR A 264 2.72 -13.65 3.32
C TYR A 264 2.58 -12.91 4.63
N ALA A 265 2.66 -13.64 5.73
CA ALA A 265 2.77 -13.09 7.07
C ALA A 265 3.65 -14.00 7.93
N THR A 266 4.23 -13.42 8.98
CA THR A 266 5.02 -14.18 9.95
C THR A 266 4.09 -14.88 10.93
N ASN A 267 4.21 -16.21 11.04
CA ASN A 267 3.47 -17.01 12.01
C ASN A 267 4.06 -16.91 13.42
N SER A 268 3.42 -17.55 14.40
CA SER A 268 3.86 -17.56 15.80
C SER A 268 5.26 -18.20 16.01
N GLN A 269 5.74 -18.99 15.05
CA GLN A 269 7.06 -19.62 15.06
C GLN A 269 8.16 -18.77 14.42
N GLY A 270 7.81 -17.58 13.89
CA GLY A 270 8.76 -16.69 13.22
C GLY A 270 8.99 -17.02 11.74
N GLU A 271 8.18 -17.91 11.16
CA GLU A 271 8.28 -18.31 9.76
C GLU A 271 7.36 -17.47 8.88
N SER A 272 7.85 -17.08 7.70
CA SER A 272 7.02 -16.40 6.69
C SER A 272 6.24 -17.45 5.90
N VAL A 273 4.92 -17.45 6.06
CA VAL A 273 4.01 -18.41 5.43
C VAL A 273 2.93 -17.69 4.61
N PRO A 274 2.37 -18.33 3.55
CA PRO A 274 1.26 -17.75 2.81
C PRO A 274 0.04 -17.54 3.71
N VAL A 275 -0.62 -16.39 3.56
CA VAL A 275 -1.93 -16.11 4.13
C VAL A 275 -2.98 -16.72 3.21
N LYS A 276 -3.59 -17.82 3.64
CA LYS A 276 -4.66 -18.51 2.92
C LYS A 276 -5.98 -17.79 3.18
N GLU A 277 -6.34 -16.84 2.33
CA GLU A 277 -7.62 -16.15 2.43
C GLU A 277 -8.69 -17.02 1.77
N ILE A 278 -9.53 -17.68 2.58
CA ILE A 278 -10.38 -18.80 2.13
C ILE A 278 -11.84 -18.41 1.90
N GLY A 279 -12.19 -17.13 2.05
CA GLY A 279 -13.55 -16.66 1.82
C GLY A 279 -13.84 -15.31 2.43
N TRP A 280 -15.11 -14.93 2.38
CA TRP A 280 -15.64 -13.74 3.02
C TRP A 280 -15.98 -14.04 4.49
N ALA A 281 -15.86 -13.03 5.35
CA ALA A 281 -16.26 -13.11 6.74
C ALA A 281 -17.79 -13.03 6.87
N GLU A 282 -18.31 -13.53 7.99
CA GLU A 282 -19.74 -13.44 8.28
C GLU A 282 -20.13 -12.01 8.66
N GLU A 283 -21.41 -11.68 8.56
CA GLU A 283 -21.91 -10.41 9.07
C GLU A 283 -21.59 -10.26 10.57
N GLY A 284 -21.09 -9.10 10.97
CA GLY A 284 -20.69 -8.83 12.36
C GLY A 284 -19.27 -9.23 12.71
N ASP A 285 -18.58 -10.06 11.92
CA ASP A 285 -17.18 -10.43 12.20
C ASP A 285 -16.28 -9.19 12.35
N GLU A 286 -15.42 -9.22 13.36
CA GLU A 286 -14.40 -8.19 13.58
C GLU A 286 -13.11 -8.54 12.86
N PRO A 287 -12.43 -7.56 12.25
CA PRO A 287 -11.10 -7.80 11.72
C PRO A 287 -10.11 -8.05 12.86
N THR A 288 -9.08 -8.84 12.57
CA THR A 288 -7.90 -8.95 13.43
C THR A 288 -6.71 -8.24 12.81
N HIS A 289 -6.73 -8.00 11.50
CA HIS A 289 -5.64 -7.39 10.75
C HIS A 289 -6.15 -6.40 9.69
N MET A 290 -5.35 -5.38 9.43
CA MET A 290 -5.48 -4.49 8.28
C MET A 290 -4.29 -4.72 7.35
N VAL A 291 -4.58 -5.01 6.09
CA VAL A 291 -3.64 -4.92 4.98
C VAL A 291 -3.93 -3.60 4.27
N LEU A 292 -2.92 -2.75 4.09
CA LEU A 292 -3.02 -1.56 3.26
C LEU A 292 -1.74 -1.46 2.42
N GLN A 293 -1.91 -1.22 1.13
CA GLN A 293 -0.83 -1.15 0.17
C GLN A 293 -1.13 -0.08 -0.88
N PHE A 294 -0.15 0.78 -1.12
CA PHE A 294 -0.05 1.64 -2.28
C PHE A 294 1.03 1.09 -3.19
N THR A 295 0.78 1.00 -4.49
CA THR A 295 1.73 0.46 -5.47
C THR A 295 1.68 1.21 -6.79
N SER A 296 2.84 1.48 -7.38
CA SER A 296 2.97 2.17 -8.67
C SER A 296 2.73 1.24 -9.88
N SER A 297 2.60 -0.07 -9.67
CA SER A 297 2.28 -1.04 -10.73
C SER A 297 1.52 -2.23 -10.18
N HIS A 298 0.78 -2.90 -11.07
CA HIS A 298 0.09 -4.15 -10.79
C HIS A 298 0.60 -5.30 -11.66
N GLY A 299 0.30 -6.53 -11.23
CA GLY A 299 0.64 -7.75 -11.99
C GLY A 299 1.76 -8.58 -11.37
N GLY A 300 2.13 -8.29 -10.12
CA GLY A 300 3.11 -9.07 -9.36
C GLY A 300 4.57 -8.71 -9.62
N ALA A 301 5.45 -9.52 -9.06
CA ALA A 301 6.89 -9.25 -9.06
C ALA A 301 7.45 -9.14 -10.50
N TYR A 302 8.33 -8.15 -10.69
CA TYR A 302 9.07 -7.92 -11.94
C TYR A 302 8.21 -7.52 -13.14
N ILE A 303 6.95 -7.15 -12.94
CA ILE A 303 6.01 -6.70 -13.96
C ILE A 303 5.57 -5.26 -13.65
N GLY A 304 5.55 -4.42 -14.67
CA GLY A 304 5.06 -3.05 -14.55
C GLY A 304 5.44 -2.19 -15.76
N SER A 305 5.02 -0.93 -15.72
CA SER A 305 5.39 0.09 -16.70
C SER A 305 6.32 1.12 -16.06
N PRO A 306 7.63 1.08 -16.34
CA PRO A 306 8.56 2.12 -15.92
C PRO A 306 8.06 3.52 -16.31
N GLY A 307 8.11 4.45 -15.37
CA GLY A 307 7.55 5.80 -15.55
C GLY A 307 6.19 6.00 -14.90
N ASN A 308 5.51 4.93 -14.46
CA ASN A 308 4.42 5.07 -13.50
C ASN A 308 4.95 5.70 -12.21
N THR A 309 4.24 6.70 -11.71
CA THR A 309 4.57 7.35 -10.45
C THR A 309 3.31 7.63 -9.65
N PHE A 310 3.35 7.24 -8.38
CA PHE A 310 2.25 7.44 -7.44
C PHE A 310 2.77 8.23 -6.25
N TRP A 311 2.17 9.39 -6.00
CA TRP A 311 2.44 10.15 -4.79
C TRP A 311 1.29 9.95 -3.81
N ILE A 312 1.62 9.72 -2.55
CA ILE A 312 0.65 9.56 -1.47
C ILE A 312 1.03 10.41 -0.28
N ASP A 313 0.02 10.89 0.44
CA ASP A 313 0.18 11.73 1.62
C ASP A 313 -1.13 11.73 2.45
N ASN A 314 -1.07 12.20 3.70
CA ASN A 314 -2.20 12.44 4.59
C ASN A 314 -3.18 11.26 4.74
N VAL A 315 -2.65 10.05 4.92
CA VAL A 315 -3.44 8.82 5.07
C VAL A 315 -4.19 8.81 6.40
N LYS A 316 -5.52 8.66 6.32
CA LYS A 316 -6.48 8.73 7.42
C LYS A 316 -7.52 7.62 7.28
N LEU A 317 -8.12 7.22 8.40
CA LEU A 317 -9.30 6.36 8.45
C LEU A 317 -10.53 7.18 8.83
N VAL A 318 -11.66 6.87 8.23
CA VAL A 318 -12.95 7.52 8.48
C VAL A 318 -13.86 6.54 9.23
N TYR A 319 -14.59 7.03 10.23
CA TYR A 319 -15.56 6.29 11.04
C TYR A 319 -16.90 7.01 11.06
#